data_AF-A0A432ML27-F1
#
_entry.id   AF-A0A432ML27-F1
#
_cell.length_a   1.000
_cell.length_b   1.000
_cell.length_c   1.000
_cell.angle_alpha   90.00
_cell.angle_beta   90.00
_cell.angle_gamma   90.00
#
_symmetry.space_group_name_H-M   'P 1'
#
loop_
_entity.id
_entity.type
_entity.pdbx_description
1 polymer ?
#
loop_
_entity_poly.entity_id
_entity_poly.type
_entity_poly.pdbx_seq_one_letter_code
_entity_poly.pdbx_strand_id
1 'polypeptide(L)'
;MNRGAGETWTECPEGEFARLAARLRGRRRQRTALRASVAMVLVAGIAAWAVHGRLTGPREYQFAGIRCSRVLELAQLYAQGSLEPALARQVRAHVDQCPRCHERFEAMGLVSGLLRGPGRFAGQLLTSGPHDGRCPLPPSIDEGHDHRACEHHLHAG
;
A
#
# COMPACT_ATOMS: atom_id res chain seq x y z
N MET A 1 -43.68 41.76 50.23
CA MET A 1 -43.80 41.90 48.76
C MET A 1 -43.91 43.39 48.45
N ASN A 2 -42.77 44.08 48.26
CA ASN A 2 -42.72 45.49 47.88
C ASN A 2 -42.68 45.58 46.35
N ARG A 3 -43.77 46.03 45.72
CA ARG A 3 -43.78 46.48 44.32
C ARG A 3 -43.28 47.92 44.30
N GLY A 4 -42.19 48.16 43.59
CA GLY A 4 -41.55 49.48 43.48
C GLY A 4 -42.52 50.54 42.95
N ALA A 5 -42.49 51.70 43.60
CA ALA A 5 -43.25 52.88 43.25
C ALA A 5 -42.53 53.66 42.14
N GLY A 6 -43.27 54.06 41.11
CA GLY A 6 -43.01 55.30 40.37
C GLY A 6 -42.02 55.28 39.21
N GLU A 7 -41.76 54.15 38.55
CA GLU A 7 -41.08 54.20 37.24
C GLU A 7 -42.01 54.86 36.21
N THR A 8 -41.74 56.14 35.93
CA THR A 8 -42.42 56.91 34.89
C THR A 8 -41.94 56.39 33.56
N TRP A 9 -42.78 55.63 32.87
CA TRP A 9 -42.48 55.12 31.54
C TRP A 9 -42.22 56.29 30.59
N THR A 10 -41.00 56.43 30.11
CA THR A 10 -40.63 57.46 29.12
C THR A 10 -40.82 56.92 27.72
N GLU A 11 -41.40 57.72 26.82
CA GLU A 11 -41.50 57.37 25.41
C GLU A 11 -40.10 57.15 24.82
N CYS A 12 -39.96 56.04 24.07
CA CYS A 12 -38.69 55.69 23.47
C CYS A 12 -38.41 56.62 22.28
N PRO A 13 -37.24 57.26 22.22
CA PRO A 13 -36.88 58.11 21.10
C PRO A 13 -36.93 57.34 19.78
N GLU A 14 -37.49 57.97 18.76
CA GLU A 14 -37.66 57.36 17.45
C GLU A 14 -36.30 56.88 16.90
N GLY A 15 -36.27 55.62 16.44
CA GLY A 15 -35.10 55.03 15.80
C GLY A 15 -34.13 54.25 16.72
N GLU A 16 -34.24 54.34 18.06
CA GLU A 16 -33.38 53.52 18.94
C GLU A 16 -33.66 52.02 18.79
N PHE A 17 -34.93 51.63 18.71
CA PHE A 17 -35.32 50.24 18.41
C PHE A 17 -34.79 49.77 17.05
N ALA A 18 -34.84 50.63 16.03
CA ALA A 18 -34.34 50.30 14.71
C ALA A 18 -32.81 50.09 14.73
N ARG A 19 -32.08 50.94 15.46
CA ARG A 19 -30.62 50.83 15.64
C ARG A 19 -30.23 49.57 16.40
N LEU A 20 -30.96 49.23 17.47
CA LEU A 20 -30.74 48.00 18.22
C LEU A 20 -31.03 46.76 17.36
N ALA A 21 -32.16 46.76 16.64
CA ALA A 21 -32.54 45.69 15.74
C ALA A 21 -31.50 45.49 14.61
N ALA A 22 -31.00 46.58 14.01
CA ALA A 22 -29.95 46.53 13.00
C ALA A 22 -28.65 45.91 13.55
N ARG A 23 -28.23 46.32 14.76
CA ARG A 23 -27.03 45.77 15.42
C ARG A 23 -27.18 44.28 15.73
N LEU A 24 -28.34 43.85 16.19
CA LEU A 24 -28.63 42.44 16.46
C LEU A 24 -28.65 41.60 15.17
N ARG A 25 -29.26 42.10 14.09
CA ARG A 25 -29.23 41.45 12.77
C ARG A 25 -27.80 41.35 12.23
N GLY A 26 -26.99 42.40 12.38
CA GLY A 26 -25.57 42.40 12.00
C GLY A 26 -24.77 41.32 12.74
N ARG A 27 -24.92 41.24 14.08
CA ARG A 27 -24.28 40.19 14.89
C ARG A 27 -24.75 38.78 14.51
N ARG A 28 -26.04 38.59 14.19
CA ARG A 28 -26.58 37.29 13.76
C ARG A 28 -25.96 36.85 12.43
N ARG A 29 -25.88 37.76 11.45
CA ARG A 29 -25.22 37.51 10.14
C ARG A 29 -23.74 37.18 10.30
N GLN A 30 -23.03 37.90 11.17
CA GLN A 30 -21.62 37.60 11.47
C GLN A 30 -21.45 36.20 12.09
N ARG A 31 -22.30 35.81 13.05
CA ARG A 31 -22.25 34.48 13.66
C ARG A 31 -22.55 33.37 12.66
N THR A 32 -23.50 33.56 11.74
CA THR A 32 -23.78 32.57 10.69
C THR A 32 -22.64 32.47 9.69
N ALA A 33 -22.04 33.59 9.30
CA ALA A 33 -20.88 33.60 8.39
C ALA A 33 -19.67 32.88 9.02
N LEU A 34 -19.37 33.17 10.29
CA LEU A 34 -18.28 32.51 11.03
C LEU A 34 -18.51 31.00 11.19
N ARG A 35 -19.75 30.56 11.39
CA ARG A 35 -20.05 29.11 11.47
C ARG A 35 -19.90 28.43 10.11
N ALA A 36 -20.31 29.10 9.04
CA ALA A 36 -20.16 28.57 7.68
C ALA A 36 -18.67 28.43 7.28
N SER A 37 -17.82 29.39 7.67
CA SER A 37 -16.39 29.32 7.34
C SER A 37 -15.68 28.16 8.04
N VAL A 38 -16.01 27.87 9.31
CA VAL A 38 -15.41 26.74 10.04
C VAL A 38 -15.76 25.40 9.38
N ALA A 39 -17.02 25.22 8.98
CA ALA A 39 -17.44 24.00 8.29
C ALA A 39 -16.68 23.80 6.96
N MET A 40 -16.52 24.86 6.18
CA MET A 40 -15.79 24.79 4.90
C MET A 40 -14.31 24.45 5.08
N VAL A 41 -13.65 25.01 6.09
CA VAL A 41 -12.23 24.72 6.38
C VAL A 41 -12.05 23.26 6.79
N LEU A 42 -12.95 22.72 7.63
CA LEU A 42 -12.90 21.31 8.03
C LEU A 42 -13.10 20.37 6.83
N VAL A 43 -14.10 20.65 5.99
CA VAL A 43 -14.36 19.84 4.78
C VAL A 43 -13.18 19.90 3.81
N ALA A 44 -12.64 21.10 3.56
CA ALA A 44 -11.48 21.28 2.70
C ALA A 44 -10.22 20.60 3.26
N GLY A 45 -10.02 20.65 4.58
CA GLY A 45 -8.90 19.98 5.26
C GLY A 45 -8.99 18.46 5.16
N ILE A 46 -10.18 17.88 5.39
CA ILE A 46 -10.43 16.44 5.24
C ILE A 46 -10.21 16.00 3.78
N ALA A 47 -10.74 16.77 2.82
CA ALA A 47 -10.57 16.49 1.40
C ALA A 47 -9.08 16.56 0.99
N ALA A 48 -8.36 17.60 1.43
CA ALA A 48 -6.93 17.76 1.17
C ALA A 48 -6.12 16.61 1.78
N TRP A 49 -6.41 16.19 3.02
CA TRP A 49 -5.74 15.07 3.67
C TRP A 49 -5.98 13.74 2.94
N ALA A 50 -7.23 13.48 2.53
CA ALA A 50 -7.59 12.26 1.79
C ALA A 50 -6.92 12.21 0.40
N VAL A 51 -6.86 13.35 -0.30
CA VAL A 51 -6.16 13.46 -1.59
C VAL A 51 -4.65 13.32 -1.42
N HIS A 52 -4.08 13.96 -0.40
CA HIS A 52 -2.65 13.86 -0.10
C HIS A 52 -2.26 12.41 0.17
N GLY A 53 -2.97 11.70 1.05
CA GLY A 53 -2.70 10.28 1.34
C GLY A 53 -2.77 9.36 0.11
N ARG A 54 -3.58 9.71 -0.90
CA ARG A 54 -3.63 8.98 -2.17
C ARG A 54 -2.45 9.32 -3.09
N LEU A 55 -2.05 10.58 -3.16
CA LEU A 55 -0.96 11.06 -4.02
C LEU A 55 0.42 10.70 -3.47
N THR A 56 0.59 10.79 -2.15
CA THR A 56 1.82 10.41 -1.44
C THR A 56 1.78 8.98 -0.91
N GLY A 57 0.74 8.23 -1.25
CA GLY A 57 0.70 6.79 -0.99
C GLY A 57 1.99 6.16 -1.53
N PRO A 58 2.60 5.20 -0.80
CA PRO A 58 3.82 4.56 -1.26
C PRO A 58 3.56 4.01 -2.66
N ARG A 59 4.27 4.57 -3.66
CA ARG A 59 4.14 4.11 -5.05
C ARG A 59 4.31 2.59 -5.05
N GLU A 60 3.23 1.90 -5.38
CA GLU A 60 3.26 0.45 -5.55
C GLU A 60 3.98 0.19 -6.88
N TYR A 61 5.28 -0.08 -6.80
CA TYR A 61 6.02 -0.53 -7.97
C TYR A 61 5.54 -1.94 -8.34
N GLN A 62 5.33 -2.17 -9.63
CA GLN A 62 5.00 -3.46 -10.20
C GLN A 62 6.22 -3.98 -10.95
N PHE A 63 6.85 -5.02 -10.40
CA PHE A 63 7.95 -5.75 -11.03
C PHE A 63 7.56 -7.22 -11.10
N ALA A 64 7.91 -7.90 -12.20
CA ALA A 64 7.56 -9.30 -12.45
C ALA A 64 6.05 -9.62 -12.31
N GLY A 65 5.17 -8.63 -12.57
CA GLY A 65 3.71 -8.79 -12.47
C GLY A 65 3.16 -8.79 -11.04
N ILE A 66 3.96 -8.52 -10.01
CA ILE A 66 3.53 -8.47 -8.61
C ILE A 66 3.82 -7.10 -7.98
N ARG A 67 2.92 -6.64 -7.10
CA ARG A 67 3.04 -5.38 -6.35
C ARG A 67 3.84 -5.56 -5.07
N CYS A 68 4.54 -4.51 -4.64
CA CYS A 68 5.32 -4.53 -3.39
C CYS A 68 4.48 -4.95 -2.16
N SER A 69 3.22 -4.52 -2.06
CA SER A 69 2.29 -4.89 -0.98
C SER A 69 2.06 -6.40 -0.94
N ARG A 70 1.78 -7.00 -2.10
CA ARG A 70 1.59 -8.45 -2.24
C ARG A 70 2.86 -9.24 -1.93
N VAL A 71 4.03 -8.75 -2.34
CA VAL A 71 5.33 -9.40 -2.02
C VAL A 71 5.55 -9.49 -0.50
N LEU A 72 5.13 -8.46 0.25
CA LEU A 72 5.27 -8.46 1.70
C LEU A 72 4.28 -9.38 2.40
N GLU A 73 3.05 -9.50 1.90
CA GLU A 73 2.09 -10.51 2.38
C GLU A 73 2.64 -11.93 2.19
N LEU A 74 3.35 -12.18 1.09
CA LEU A 74 3.95 -13.47 0.79
C LEU A 74 5.28 -13.73 1.50
N ALA A 75 5.86 -12.73 2.20
CA ALA A 75 7.18 -12.84 2.81
C ALA A 75 7.26 -13.94 3.87
N GLN A 76 6.23 -14.10 4.71
CA GLN A 76 6.21 -15.18 5.71
C GLN A 76 6.14 -16.57 5.06
N LEU A 77 5.30 -16.75 4.04
CA LEU A 77 5.20 -18.02 3.32
C LEU A 77 6.48 -18.33 2.54
N TYR A 78 7.14 -17.29 2.02
CA TYR A 78 8.45 -17.40 1.38
C TYR A 78 9.51 -17.86 2.39
N ALA A 79 9.53 -17.27 3.59
CA ALA A 79 10.43 -17.66 4.69
C ALA A 79 10.24 -19.11 5.12
N GLN A 80 8.99 -19.59 5.11
CA GLN A 80 8.64 -20.98 5.44
C GLN A 80 8.93 -21.97 4.29
N GLY A 81 9.28 -21.47 3.10
CA GLY A 81 9.46 -22.32 1.91
C GLY A 81 8.16 -22.95 1.41
N SER A 82 6.99 -22.44 1.82
CA SER A 82 5.67 -22.96 1.46
C SER A 82 5.08 -22.30 0.21
N LEU A 83 5.81 -21.37 -0.41
CA LEU A 83 5.38 -20.72 -1.63
C LEU A 83 5.48 -21.66 -2.84
N GLU A 84 4.50 -21.60 -3.74
CA GLU A 84 4.58 -22.27 -5.03
C GLU A 84 5.86 -21.85 -5.79
N PRO A 85 6.60 -22.77 -6.44
CA PRO A 85 7.87 -22.44 -7.10
C PRO A 85 7.78 -21.31 -8.12
N ALA A 86 6.67 -21.22 -8.86
CA ALA A 86 6.44 -20.14 -9.81
C ALA A 86 6.32 -18.78 -9.12
N LEU A 87 5.54 -18.71 -8.05
CA LEU A 87 5.36 -17.50 -7.24
C LEU A 87 6.66 -17.12 -6.51
N ALA A 88 7.44 -18.10 -6.06
CA ALA A 88 8.72 -17.87 -5.40
C ALA A 88 9.73 -17.20 -6.35
N ARG A 89 9.74 -17.58 -7.64
CA ARG A 89 10.55 -16.92 -8.68
C ARG A 89 10.10 -15.49 -8.92
N GLN A 90 8.80 -15.21 -8.95
CA GLN A 90 8.28 -13.85 -9.10
C GLN A 90 8.65 -12.96 -7.91
N VAL A 91 8.51 -13.46 -6.69
CA VAL A 91 8.93 -12.75 -5.48
C VAL A 91 10.41 -12.43 -5.51
N ARG A 92 11.26 -13.40 -5.89
CA ARG A 92 12.71 -13.18 -6.03
C ARG A 92 13.02 -12.11 -7.08
N ALA A 93 12.46 -12.23 -8.28
CA ALA A 93 12.66 -11.26 -9.35
C ALA A 93 12.19 -9.85 -8.96
N HIS A 94 11.11 -9.73 -8.19
CA HIS A 94 10.66 -8.45 -7.66
C HIS A 94 11.63 -7.88 -6.62
N VAL A 95 12.09 -8.69 -5.67
CA VAL A 95 13.04 -8.27 -4.63
C VAL A 95 14.37 -7.82 -5.24
N ASP A 96 14.82 -8.47 -6.31
CA ASP A 96 16.05 -8.10 -7.04
C ASP A 96 15.93 -6.73 -7.73
N GLN A 97 14.72 -6.36 -8.19
CA GLN A 97 14.48 -5.10 -8.90
C GLN A 97 14.02 -3.94 -7.99
N CYS A 98 13.44 -4.26 -6.84
CA CYS A 98 12.84 -3.27 -5.95
C CYS A 98 13.71 -3.05 -4.69
N PRO A 99 14.46 -1.93 -4.58
CA PRO A 99 15.36 -1.69 -3.45
C PRO A 99 14.62 -1.65 -2.10
N ARG A 100 13.38 -1.14 -2.07
CA ARG A 100 12.57 -1.09 -0.83
C ARG A 100 12.17 -2.49 -0.35
N CYS A 101 11.88 -3.41 -1.28
CA CYS A 101 11.58 -4.79 -0.94
C CYS A 101 12.85 -5.55 -0.55
N HIS A 102 13.98 -5.26 -1.20
CA HIS A 102 15.29 -5.80 -0.83
C HIS A 102 15.63 -5.46 0.64
N GLU A 103 15.63 -4.18 1.01
CA GLU A 103 15.91 -3.73 2.38
C GLU A 103 15.00 -4.41 3.42
N ARG A 104 13.71 -4.56 3.09
CA ARG A 104 12.76 -5.24 3.99
C ARG A 104 13.04 -6.74 4.13
N PHE A 105 13.34 -7.43 3.04
CA PHE A 105 13.68 -8.85 3.08
C PHE A 105 15.02 -9.07 3.79
N GLU A 106 15.95 -8.13 3.66
CA GLU A 106 17.23 -8.14 4.37
C GLU A 106 17.04 -7.95 5.87
N ALA A 107 16.22 -6.98 6.28
CA ALA A 107 15.85 -6.76 7.68
C ALA A 107 15.15 -7.98 8.31
N MET A 108 14.43 -8.78 7.52
CA MET A 108 13.82 -10.04 7.95
C MET A 108 14.79 -11.24 7.92
N GLY A 109 16.02 -11.07 7.43
CA GLY A 109 17.01 -12.15 7.28
C GLY A 109 16.72 -13.12 6.13
N LEU A 110 15.81 -12.78 5.22
CA LEU A 110 15.37 -13.66 4.12
C LEU A 110 16.32 -13.61 2.91
N VAL A 111 17.01 -12.49 2.70
CA VAL A 111 18.00 -12.36 1.60
C VAL A 111 19.25 -13.18 1.87
N SER A 112 19.65 -13.30 3.14
CA SER A 112 20.84 -14.06 3.54
C SER A 112 20.72 -15.56 3.25
N GLY A 113 19.50 -16.10 3.16
CA GLY A 113 19.24 -17.49 2.77
C GLY A 113 19.36 -17.76 1.27
N LEU A 114 19.27 -16.73 0.42
CA LEU A 114 19.30 -16.89 -1.04
C LEU A 114 20.70 -17.08 -1.62
N LEU A 115 21.71 -16.50 -0.96
CA LEU A 115 23.12 -16.71 -1.32
C LEU A 115 23.74 -17.90 -0.59
N ARG A 116 23.15 -18.33 0.54
CA ARG A 116 23.54 -19.53 1.26
C ARG A 116 22.69 -20.70 0.77
N GLY A 117 22.95 -21.13 -0.47
CA GLY A 117 22.31 -22.32 -1.03
C GLY A 117 22.41 -23.53 -0.07
N PRO A 118 21.48 -24.50 -0.12
CA PRO A 118 21.46 -25.68 0.75
C PRO A 118 22.65 -26.66 0.54
N GLY A 119 23.75 -26.21 -0.07
CA GLY A 119 24.84 -27.04 -0.57
C GLY A 119 25.88 -27.52 0.43
N ARG A 120 25.66 -27.47 1.77
CA ARG A 120 26.60 -28.07 2.74
C ARG A 120 25.93 -28.59 4.02
N PHE A 121 25.06 -29.59 3.89
CA PHE A 121 25.24 -30.79 4.70
C PHE A 121 26.12 -31.71 3.83
N ALA A 122 27.46 -31.65 3.82
CA ALA A 122 28.37 -31.93 4.93
C ALA A 122 27.92 -33.16 5.74
N GLY A 123 27.61 -34.25 5.02
CA GLY A 123 27.17 -35.51 5.62
C GLY A 123 27.40 -36.73 4.72
N GLN A 124 28.40 -36.70 3.85
CA GLN A 124 28.94 -37.90 3.23
C GLN A 124 30.46 -37.81 3.17
N LEU A 125 31.10 -38.96 3.45
CA LEU A 125 32.46 -39.40 3.09
C LEU A 125 33.47 -39.55 4.23
N LEU A 126 33.35 -40.66 4.96
CA LEU A 126 34.49 -41.55 5.22
C LEU A 126 34.17 -42.92 4.61
N THR A 127 34.27 -43.03 3.29
CA THR A 127 34.55 -44.29 2.61
C THR A 127 35.34 -43.94 1.37
N SER A 128 36.65 -44.04 1.53
CA SER A 128 37.67 -43.99 0.49
C SER A 128 37.61 -45.30 -0.29
N GLY A 129 36.89 -45.32 -1.41
CA GLY A 129 36.95 -46.39 -2.40
C GLY A 129 37.84 -45.97 -3.57
N PRO A 130 38.76 -46.82 -4.06
CA PRO A 130 39.64 -46.48 -5.18
C PRO A 130 38.85 -46.31 -6.48
N HIS A 131 39.25 -45.29 -7.23
CA HIS A 131 38.66 -44.88 -8.49
C HIS A 131 38.97 -45.87 -9.62
N ASP A 132 37.94 -46.58 -10.10
CA ASP A 132 37.94 -47.14 -11.45
C ASP A 132 37.40 -46.08 -12.42
N GLY A 133 38.29 -45.55 -13.26
CA GLY A 133 38.04 -44.45 -14.18
C GLY A 133 37.06 -44.76 -15.30
N ARG A 134 35.76 -44.84 -15.00
CA ARG A 134 34.69 -44.80 -16.00
C ARG A 134 33.89 -43.51 -15.82
N CYS A 135 33.97 -42.65 -16.83
CA CYS A 135 33.05 -41.53 -16.98
C CYS A 135 31.64 -42.09 -17.21
N PRO A 136 30.63 -41.75 -16.38
CA PRO A 136 29.25 -42.03 -16.72
C PRO A 136 28.87 -41.15 -17.91
N LEU A 137 28.51 -41.79 -19.03
CA LEU A 137 27.86 -41.13 -20.15
C LEU A 137 26.52 -40.55 -19.67
N PRO A 138 26.12 -39.35 -20.14
CA PRO A 138 24.78 -38.84 -19.88
C PRO A 138 23.72 -39.79 -20.48
N PRO A 139 22.56 -39.96 -19.83
CA PRO A 139 21.46 -40.69 -20.44
C PRO A 139 21.04 -39.97 -21.72
N SER A 140 21.00 -40.73 -22.82
CA SER A 140 20.38 -40.34 -24.07
C SER A 140 18.97 -39.84 -23.79
N ILE A 141 18.74 -38.55 -24.05
CA ILE A 141 17.42 -37.97 -24.07
C ILE A 141 16.71 -38.61 -25.25
N ASP A 142 15.79 -39.54 -24.98
CA ASP A 142 14.79 -39.99 -25.94
C ASP A 142 13.95 -38.76 -26.30
N GLU A 143 14.23 -38.20 -27.48
CA GLU A 143 13.40 -37.22 -28.17
C GLU A 143 12.06 -37.87 -28.52
N GLY A 144 11.09 -37.68 -27.65
CA GLY A 144 9.71 -38.06 -27.90
C GLY A 144 8.77 -37.17 -27.13
N HIS A 145 8.54 -35.93 -27.60
CA HIS A 145 7.32 -35.17 -27.30
C HIS A 145 7.07 -34.02 -28.29
N ASP A 146 6.19 -34.33 -29.24
CA ASP A 146 5.12 -33.51 -29.85
C ASP A 146 5.40 -32.08 -30.35
N HIS A 147 5.69 -32.02 -31.67
CA HIS A 147 5.43 -30.89 -32.56
C HIS A 147 3.92 -30.70 -32.84
N ARG A 148 3.12 -30.26 -31.86
CA ARG A 148 1.71 -29.89 -32.10
C ARG A 148 1.32 -28.59 -31.39
N ALA A 149 1.59 -27.44 -32.02
CA ALA A 149 0.76 -26.22 -31.94
C ALA A 149 1.40 -25.06 -32.75
N CYS A 150 1.59 -25.24 -34.05
CA CYS A 150 1.82 -24.13 -35.00
C CYS A 150 0.74 -24.15 -36.08
N GLU A 151 -0.53 -24.11 -35.70
CA GLU A 151 -1.64 -23.82 -36.60
C GLU A 151 -2.59 -22.87 -35.86
N HIS A 152 -2.60 -21.60 -36.25
CA HIS A 152 -3.78 -20.74 -36.36
C HIS A 152 -3.35 -19.34 -36.82
N HIS A 153 -2.86 -19.28 -38.06
CA HIS A 153 -2.92 -18.08 -38.90
C HIS A 153 -3.57 -18.50 -40.21
N LEU A 154 -4.54 -17.71 -40.68
CA LEU A 154 -5.30 -17.75 -41.96
C LEU A 154 -6.78 -18.13 -41.78
N HIS A 155 -7.64 -17.11 -41.67
CA HIS A 155 -8.56 -16.76 -42.75
C HIS A 155 -9.22 -15.41 -42.44
N ALA A 156 -8.73 -14.37 -43.11
CA ALA A 156 -9.47 -13.16 -43.39
C ALA A 156 -9.96 -13.27 -44.83
N GLY A 157 -11.27 -13.08 -45.02
CA GLY A 157 -11.99 -13.01 -46.28
C GLY A 157 -13.35 -12.41 -45.98
#